data_AF-A0A9Q1AXY0-F1
#
_entry.id   AF-A0A9Q1AXY0-F1
#
_cell.length_a   1.000
_cell.length_b   1.000
_cell.length_c   1.000
_cell.angle_alpha   90.00
_cell.angle_beta   90.00
_cell.angle_gamma   90.00
#
_symmetry.space_group_name_H-M   'P 1'
#
loop_
_entity.id
_entity.type
_entity.pdbx_description
1 polymer ?
#
loop_
_entity_poly.entity_id
_entity_poly.type
_entity_poly.pdbx_seq_one_letter_code
_entity_poly.pdbx_strand_id
1 'polypeptide(L)'
;MSKFVVSAKANKLIMALQFQDMEILEDCIVLRLHKSKTEKMEKGYLISLGICSIEGLCPVSAMKKYVAVQGLVEGDLFRQRDGAPLTKYPFQKITSLVFKEAGIE
;
A
#
# COMPACT_ATOMS: atom_id res chain seq x y z
N MET A 1 -14.95 -5.30 17.96
CA MET A 1 -13.84 -5.12 17.00
C MET A 1 -14.25 -5.76 15.69
N SER A 2 -14.68 -4.96 14.72
CA SER A 2 -15.13 -5.44 13.41
C SER A 2 -13.91 -5.72 12.52
N LYS A 3 -13.64 -7.01 12.30
CA LYS A 3 -12.60 -7.47 11.38
C LYS A 3 -13.21 -7.48 9.97
N PHE A 4 -12.85 -6.49 9.16
CA PHE A 4 -13.31 -6.41 7.77
C PHE A 4 -12.31 -7.18 6.89
N VAL A 5 -12.75 -8.31 6.33
CA VAL A 5 -11.98 -9.07 5.35
C VAL A 5 -12.79 -9.04 4.05
N VAL A 6 -12.37 -8.22 3.11
CA VAL A 6 -12.94 -8.17 1.75
C VAL A 6 -12.13 -9.12 0.89
N SER A 7 -12.75 -10.20 0.42
CA SER A 7 -12.14 -11.19 -0.47
C SER A 7 -12.69 -11.04 -1.87
N ALA A 8 -11.83 -10.80 -2.86
CA ALA A 8 -12.22 -10.80 -4.28
C ALA A 8 -11.14 -11.40 -5.19
N LYS A 9 -11.62 -12.03 -6.28
CA LYS A 9 -10.86 -12.81 -7.29
C LYS A 9 -9.90 -11.92 -8.10
N ALA A 10 -8.71 -12.48 -8.37
CA ALA A 10 -7.62 -11.87 -9.12
C ALA A 10 -8.05 -11.23 -10.46
N ASN A 11 -7.71 -9.95 -10.62
CA ASN A 11 -7.97 -9.16 -11.82
C ASN A 11 -6.69 -9.01 -12.66
N LYS A 12 -6.81 -8.80 -13.98
CA LYS A 12 -5.71 -8.72 -14.98
C LYS A 12 -4.68 -7.58 -14.77
N LEU A 13 -4.78 -6.80 -13.68
CA LEU A 13 -3.89 -5.73 -13.21
C LEU A 13 -2.77 -6.26 -12.28
N ILE A 14 -2.11 -7.34 -12.68
CA ILE A 14 -1.30 -8.26 -11.84
C ILE A 14 -0.05 -7.61 -11.19
N MET A 15 0.17 -6.30 -11.26
CA MET A 15 1.38 -5.62 -10.75
C MET A 15 1.13 -4.50 -9.74
N ALA A 16 -0.11 -4.06 -9.52
CA ALA A 16 -0.41 -2.99 -8.56
C ALA A 16 -1.04 -3.58 -7.29
N LEU A 17 -0.59 -3.11 -6.13
CA LEU A 17 -1.15 -3.53 -4.85
C LEU A 17 -2.59 -3.03 -4.73
N GLN A 18 -3.54 -3.92 -4.51
CA GLN A 18 -4.94 -3.56 -4.36
C GLN A 18 -5.27 -3.35 -2.87
N PHE A 19 -6.35 -2.62 -2.58
CA PHE A 19 -6.84 -2.44 -1.23
C PHE A 19 -7.15 -3.79 -0.55
N GLN A 20 -7.68 -4.75 -1.31
CA GLN A 20 -8.01 -6.10 -0.85
C GLN A 20 -6.76 -6.94 -0.51
N ASP A 21 -5.59 -6.52 -0.97
CA ASP A 21 -4.32 -7.18 -0.65
C ASP A 21 -3.79 -6.77 0.73
N MET A 22 -4.44 -5.81 1.39
CA MET A 22 -4.02 -5.24 2.67
C MET A 22 -5.00 -5.57 3.79
N GLU A 23 -4.45 -6.02 4.91
CA GLU A 23 -5.15 -6.11 6.18
C GLU A 23 -4.47 -5.18 7.19
N ILE A 24 -5.24 -4.28 7.80
CA ILE A 24 -4.76 -3.43 8.89
C ILE A 24 -5.21 -4.06 10.19
N LEU A 25 -4.23 -4.50 10.99
CA LEU A 25 -4.42 -5.00 12.34
C LEU A 25 -4.06 -3.90 13.35
N GLU A 26 -4.18 -4.22 14.64
CA GLU A 26 -3.93 -3.26 15.70
C GLU A 26 -2.47 -2.80 15.71
N ASP A 27 -1.55 -3.75 15.59
CA ASP A 27 -0.10 -3.63 15.77
C ASP A 27 0.72 -3.85 14.48
N CYS A 28 0.08 -4.25 13.38
CA CYS A 28 0.76 -4.46 12.11
C CYS A 28 -0.16 -4.24 10.91
N ILE A 29 0.47 -4.08 9.75
CA ILE A 29 -0.19 -4.18 8.44
C ILE A 29 0.32 -5.46 7.77
N VAL A 30 -0.59 -6.26 7.22
CA VAL A 30 -0.26 -7.41 6.41
C VAL A 30 -0.57 -7.10 4.95
N LEU A 31 0.40 -7.27 4.06
CA LEU A 31 0.27 -7.08 2.63
C LEU A 31 0.48 -8.40 1.90
N ARG A 32 -0.41 -8.73 0.98
CA ARG A 32 -0.31 -9.87 0.08
C ARG A 32 0.23 -9.42 -1.27
N LEU A 33 1.48 -9.76 -1.55
CA LEU A 33 2.06 -9.56 -2.87
C LEU A 33 1.75 -10.74 -3.78
N HIS A 34 0.97 -10.50 -4.82
CA HIS A 34 0.75 -11.47 -5.90
C HIS A 34 2.00 -11.57 -6.79
N LYS A 35 2.28 -12.76 -7.31
CA LYS A 35 3.56 -13.07 -7.97
C LYS A 35 3.75 -12.34 -9.30
N SER A 36 5.03 -12.07 -9.60
CA SER A 36 5.52 -11.67 -10.93
C SER A 36 5.50 -12.84 -11.92
N LYS A 37 5.57 -12.55 -13.22
CA LYS A 37 5.41 -13.48 -14.36
C LYS A 37 6.34 -14.71 -14.37
N THR A 38 7.35 -14.82 -13.50
CA THR A 38 8.41 -15.86 -13.61
C THR A 38 8.36 -16.97 -12.56
N GLU A 39 7.45 -16.95 -11.59
CA GLU A 39 7.40 -17.99 -10.55
C GLU A 39 6.39 -19.11 -10.87
N LYS A 40 6.90 -20.33 -11.07
CA LYS A 40 6.13 -21.54 -11.38
C LYS A 40 5.23 -22.08 -10.25
N MET A 41 5.29 -21.50 -9.04
CA MET A 41 4.76 -22.10 -7.80
C MET A 41 3.61 -21.32 -7.12
N GLU A 42 2.94 -20.36 -7.79
CA GLU A 42 1.65 -19.71 -7.44
C GLU A 42 1.37 -19.16 -6.01
N LYS A 43 2.29 -19.23 -5.04
CA LYS A 43 1.94 -18.95 -3.63
C LYS A 43 1.89 -17.47 -3.17
N GLY A 44 2.37 -16.51 -3.97
CA GLY A 44 2.55 -15.11 -3.53
C GLY A 44 3.53 -14.94 -2.36
N TYR A 45 3.65 -13.72 -1.85
CA TYR A 45 4.38 -13.40 -0.62
C TYR A 45 3.49 -12.63 0.35
N LEU A 46 3.64 -12.88 1.65
CA LEU A 46 3.03 -12.07 2.70
C LEU A 46 4.13 -11.22 3.35
N ILE A 47 3.90 -9.92 3.40
CA ILE A 47 4.76 -8.96 4.11
C ILE A 47 3.99 -8.45 5.32
N SER A 48 4.61 -8.50 6.50
CA SER A 48 4.08 -7.86 7.71
C SER A 48 4.95 -6.65 8.07
N LEU A 49 4.32 -5.50 8.26
CA LEU A 49 4.95 -4.27 8.72
C LEU A 49 4.42 -3.95 10.13
N GLY A 50 5.28 -4.07 11.13
CA GLY A 50 4.93 -3.81 12.52
C GLY A 50 4.92 -2.33 12.90
N ILE A 51 4.42 -2.05 14.09
CA ILE A 51 4.55 -0.74 14.74
C ILE A 51 6.02 -0.34 14.92
N CYS A 52 6.29 0.95 14.76
CA CYS A 52 7.55 1.59 15.14
C CYS A 52 7.22 2.74 16.10
N SER A 53 8.05 2.93 17.12
CA SER A 53 7.89 3.98 18.13
C SER A 53 8.37 5.36 17.64
N ILE A 54 9.06 5.43 16.50
CA ILE A 54 9.55 6.69 15.95
C ILE A 54 8.38 7.45 15.33
N GLU A 55 8.11 8.63 15.88
CA GLU A 55 7.07 9.53 15.38
C GLU A 55 7.34 9.88 13.90
N GLY A 56 6.28 9.85 13.10
CA GLY A 56 6.36 10.12 11.66
C GLY A 56 6.89 8.97 10.80
N LEU A 57 7.52 7.93 11.37
CA LEU A 57 8.06 6.80 10.61
C LEU A 57 7.27 5.49 10.75
N CYS A 58 6.28 5.44 11.65
CA CYS A 58 5.49 4.24 11.89
C CYS A 58 4.60 3.90 10.67
N PRO A 59 4.85 2.77 9.97
CA PRO A 59 4.11 2.42 8.75
C PRO A 59 2.63 2.15 9.05
N VAL A 60 2.34 1.52 10.20
CA VAL A 60 0.97 1.27 10.69
C VAL A 60 0.21 2.58 10.84
N SER A 61 0.82 3.57 11.48
CA SER A 61 0.20 4.89 11.69
C SER A 61 0.05 5.67 10.38
N ALA A 62 1.07 5.63 9.51
CA ALA A 62 1.03 6.29 8.21
C ALA A 62 -0.09 5.72 7.32
N MET A 63 -0.24 4.39 7.28
CA MET A 63 -1.30 3.75 6.50
C MET A 63 -2.69 4.04 7.07
N LYS A 64 -2.87 3.98 8.40
CA LYS A 64 -4.15 4.36 9.04
C LYS A 64 -4.56 5.80 8.66
N LYS A 65 -3.62 6.74 8.69
CA LYS A 65 -3.85 8.13 8.25
C LYS A 65 -4.18 8.22 6.76
N TYR A 66 -3.44 7.50 5.92
CA TYR A 66 -3.68 7.45 4.48
C TYR A 66 -5.09 6.96 4.14
N VAL A 67 -5.49 5.84 4.74
CA VAL A 67 -6.83 5.26 4.56
C VAL A 67 -7.93 6.18 5.07
N ALA A 68 -7.71 6.88 6.18
CA ALA A 68 -8.67 7.86 6.71
C ALA A 68 -8.92 9.03 5.73
N VAL A 69 -7.91 9.44 4.95
CA VAL A 69 -8.04 10.50 3.94
C VAL A 69 -8.64 9.98 2.64
N GLN A 70 -8.24 8.78 2.21
CA GLN A 70 -8.59 8.22 0.90
C GLN A 70 -9.91 7.44 0.86
N GLY A 71 -10.43 7.07 2.04
CA GLY A 71 -11.58 6.20 2.18
C GLY A 71 -11.29 4.74 1.83
N LEU A 72 -12.19 3.86 2.25
CA LEU A 72 -12.17 2.42 1.99
C LEU A 72 -12.82 2.14 0.64
N VAL A 73 -12.07 2.33 -0.45
CA VAL A 73 -12.57 2.12 -1.82
C VAL A 73 -11.82 0.96 -2.45
N GLU A 74 -12.54 0.08 -3.12
CA GLU A 74 -11.97 -1.03 -3.88
C GLU A 74 -11.09 -0.55 -5.03
N GLY A 75 -10.04 -1.32 -5.34
CA GLY A 75 -9.10 -1.02 -6.42
C GLY A 75 -7.69 -0.78 -5.89
N ASP A 76 -6.92 0.06 -6.58
CA ASP A 76 -5.53 0.32 -6.23
C ASP A 76 -5.39 0.87 -4.80
N LEU A 77 -4.46 0.32 -4.04
CA LEU A 77 -4.18 0.79 -2.68
C LEU A 77 -3.66 2.22 -2.72
N PHE A 78 -2.67 2.50 -3.57
CA PHE A 78 -2.07 3.81 -3.71
C PHE A 78 -2.70 4.58 -4.87
N ARG A 79 -3.49 5.59 -4.50
CA ARG A 79 -4.20 6.49 -5.40
C ARG A 79 -3.82 7.94 -5.17
N GLN A 80 -3.92 8.72 -6.23
CA GLN A 80 -3.90 10.18 -6.21
C GLN A 80 -5.22 10.71 -5.64
N ARG A 81 -5.29 12.03 -5.37
CA ARG A 81 -6.46 12.66 -4.74
C ARG A 81 -7.73 12.56 -5.59
N ASP A 82 -7.57 12.49 -6.91
CA ASP A 82 -8.66 12.31 -7.87
C ASP A 82 -9.12 10.85 -8.02
N GLY A 83 -8.53 9.93 -7.24
CA GLY A 83 -8.81 8.50 -7.30
C GLY A 83 -8.04 7.74 -8.38
N ALA A 84 -7.26 8.42 -9.23
CA ALA A 84 -6.43 7.77 -10.23
C ALA A 84 -5.29 6.98 -9.57
N PRO A 85 -4.79 5.90 -10.20
CA PRO A 85 -3.68 5.12 -9.65
C PRO A 85 -2.42 5.96 -9.48
N LEU A 86 -1.66 5.74 -8.40
CA LEU A 86 -0.34 6.34 -8.22
C LEU A 86 0.69 5.56 -9.05
N THR A 87 1.01 6.07 -10.23
CA THR A 87 2.01 5.45 -11.12
C THR A 87 3.44 5.92 -10.80
N LYS A 88 4.43 5.31 -11.47
CA LYS A 88 5.87 5.61 -11.26
C LYS A 88 6.19 7.09 -11.46
N TYR A 89 5.69 7.73 -12.51
CA TYR A 89 6.07 9.11 -12.85
C TYR A 89 5.57 10.14 -11.81
N PRO A 90 4.28 10.17 -11.42
CA PRO A 90 3.80 11.02 -10.32
C PRO A 90 4.53 10.74 -9.00
N PHE A 91 4.76 9.47 -8.67
CA PHE A 91 5.51 9.11 -7.46
C PHE A 91 6.92 9.71 -7.48
N GLN A 92 7.69 9.47 -8.55
CA GLN A 92 9.04 10.00 -8.68
C GLN A 92 9.07 11.53 -8.62
N LYS A 93 8.14 12.20 -9.31
CA LYS A 93 8.05 13.67 -9.28
C LYS A 93 7.86 14.21 -7.86
N ILE A 94 6.95 13.62 -7.08
CA ILE A 94 6.70 14.03 -5.69
C ILE A 94 7.91 13.71 -4.82
N THR A 95 8.46 12.50 -4.91
CA THR A 95 9.60 12.08 -4.10
C THR A 95 10.84 12.95 -4.37
N SER A 96 11.12 13.30 -5.62
CA SER A 96 12.22 14.21 -5.96
C SER A 96 12.05 15.61 -5.37
N LEU A 97 10.82 16.13 -5.31
CA LEU A 97 10.56 17.42 -4.65
C LEU A 97 10.81 17.33 -3.14
N VAL A 98 10.30 16.27 -2.51
CA VAL A 98 10.48 16.04 -1.07
C VAL A 98 11.95 15.85 -0.71
N PHE A 99 12.71 15.10 -1.51
CA PHE A 99 14.15 14.91 -1.28
C PHE A 99 14.93 16.21 -1.43
N LYS A 100 14.62 17.02 -2.46
CA LYS A 100 15.21 18.34 -2.62
C LYS A 100 14.93 19.25 -1.42
N GLU A 101 13.69 19.25 -0.91
CA GLU A 101 13.32 20.02 0.30
C GLU A 101 14.03 19.49 1.55
N ALA A 102 14.29 18.19 1.63
CA ALA A 102 15.03 17.56 2.71
C ALA A 102 16.57 17.70 2.57
N GLY A 103 17.07 18.32 1.50
CA GLY A 103 18.50 18.44 1.23
C GLY A 103 19.20 17.12 0.87
N ILE A 104 18.44 16.16 0.35
CA ILE A 104 18.93 14.85 -0.10
C ILE A 104 19.02 14.91 -1.63
N GLU A 105 20.24 14.79 -2.18
CA GLU A 105 20.52 14.75 -3.62
C GLU A 105 20.47 13.34 -4.21
#